data_AF-A0A6L3KQ41-F1
#
_entry.id   AF-A0A6L3KQ41-F1
#
_cell.length_a   1.000
_cell.length_b   1.000
_cell.length_c   1.000
_cell.angle_alpha   90.00
_cell.angle_beta   90.00
_cell.angle_gamma   90.00
#
_symmetry.space_group_name_H-M   'P 1'
#
loop_
_entity.id
_entity.type
_entity.pdbx_description
1 polymer ?
#
loop_
_entity_poly.entity_id
_entity_poly.type
_entity_poly.pdbx_seq_one_letter_code
_entity_poly.pdbx_strand_id
1 'polypeptide(L)'
;MKMDKLKKDDIQLEKVVSELKERLKYKDELNLDLIQRNRELKAKLRLQLSLKSELTEKELLLTVGLESLLLLKKHRYNHIKKEEDWLLLYDAINILYGDISHIVSSFGLTSQEVKVCYLTYIGITISEQAKVLIIETNTIKRYKNRIKNKLKLGEEILLSVYLNLNSTKINKN
;
A
#
# COMPACT_ATOMS: atom_id res chain seq x y z
N MET A 1 37.04 46.77 60.74
CA MET A 1 35.57 46.56 60.81
C MET A 1 34.84 46.82 59.49
N LYS A 2 34.79 48.05 58.94
CA LYS A 2 34.04 48.31 57.68
C LYS A 2 34.70 47.63 56.46
N MET A 3 36.04 47.66 56.39
CA MET A 3 36.85 47.06 55.33
C MET A 3 36.78 45.52 55.30
N ASP A 4 36.79 44.88 56.48
CA ASP A 4 36.76 43.40 56.60
C ASP A 4 35.40 42.81 56.23
N LYS A 5 34.32 43.56 56.52
CA LYS A 5 32.96 43.20 56.11
C LYS A 5 32.81 43.27 54.60
N LEU A 6 33.30 44.34 53.97
CA LEU A 6 33.33 44.50 52.51
C LEU A 6 34.07 43.36 51.81
N LYS A 7 35.25 42.94 52.30
CA LYS A 7 36.00 41.81 51.73
C LYS A 7 35.26 40.48 51.85
N LYS A 8 34.56 40.26 52.98
CA LYS A 8 33.77 39.04 53.20
C LYS A 8 32.55 38.99 52.28
N ASP A 9 31.89 40.13 52.09
CA ASP A 9 30.74 40.25 51.20
C ASP A 9 31.16 40.05 49.73
N ASP A 10 32.34 40.55 49.33
CA ASP A 10 32.93 40.37 47.99
C ASP A 10 33.22 38.89 47.67
N ILE A 11 33.84 38.16 48.60
CA ILE A 11 34.08 36.70 48.46
C ILE A 11 32.76 35.93 48.35
N GLN A 12 31.73 36.31 49.12
CA GLN A 12 30.41 35.68 49.03
C GLN A 12 29.74 35.97 47.68
N LEU A 13 29.87 37.18 47.15
CA LEU A 13 29.37 37.57 45.83
C LEU A 13 30.04 36.77 44.72
N GLU A 14 31.37 36.62 44.74
CA GLU A 14 32.10 35.82 43.73
C GLU A 14 31.65 34.35 43.71
N LYS A 15 31.40 33.78 44.90
CA LYS A 15 30.88 32.40 45.01
C LYS A 15 29.49 32.29 44.39
N VAL A 16 28.57 33.21 44.72
CA VAL A 16 27.21 33.23 44.15
C VAL A 16 27.24 33.43 42.63
N VAL A 17 28.09 34.32 42.13
CA VAL A 17 28.26 34.54 40.68
C VAL A 17 28.76 33.27 39.99
N SER A 18 29.68 32.53 40.61
CA SER A 18 30.21 31.29 40.04
C SER A 18 29.14 30.19 39.98
N GLU A 19 28.36 30.01 41.06
CA GLU A 19 27.23 29.06 41.08
C GLU A 19 26.16 29.43 40.04
N LEU A 20 25.86 30.72 39.86
CA LEU A 20 24.91 31.18 38.85
C LEU A 20 25.40 30.92 37.42
N LYS A 21 26.70 31.06 37.15
CA LYS A 21 27.30 30.73 35.84
C LYS A 21 27.18 29.24 35.52
N GLU A 22 27.43 28.37 36.49
CA GLU A 22 27.26 26.91 36.30
C GLU A 22 25.80 26.54 36.04
N ARG A 23 24.87 27.11 36.83
CA ARG A 23 23.43 26.90 36.60
C ARG A 23 22.96 27.39 35.24
N LEU A 24 23.49 28.53 34.78
CA LEU A 24 23.18 29.07 33.46
C LEU A 24 23.66 28.11 32.37
N LYS A 25 24.90 27.62 32.46
CA LYS A 25 25.48 26.66 31.51
C LYS A 25 24.66 25.37 31.44
N TYR A 26 24.31 24.79 32.59
CA TYR A 26 23.48 23.59 32.64
C TYR A 26 22.09 23.81 32.01
N LYS A 27 21.49 24.98 32.25
CA LYS A 27 20.20 25.34 31.65
C LYS A 27 20.31 25.48 30.13
N ASP A 28 21.40 26.06 29.62
CA ASP A 28 21.63 26.22 28.18
C ASP A 28 21.83 24.87 27.49
N GLU A 29 22.59 23.94 28.10
CA GLU A 29 22.76 22.56 27.62
C GLU A 29 21.40 21.84 27.55
N LEU A 30 20.61 21.89 28.63
CA LEU A 30 19.27 21.28 28.65
C LEU A 30 18.35 21.90 27.60
N ASN A 31 18.44 23.21 27.38
CA ASN A 31 17.63 23.89 26.36
C ASN A 31 18.03 23.46 24.94
N LEU A 32 19.31 23.26 24.67
CA LEU A 32 19.79 22.72 23.39
C LEU A 32 19.27 21.31 23.15
N ASP A 33 19.34 20.43 24.15
CA ASP A 33 18.79 19.07 24.08
C ASP A 33 17.28 19.08 23.81
N LEU A 34 16.53 19.94 24.50
CA LEU A 34 15.09 20.11 24.28
C LEU A 34 14.78 20.61 22.87
N ILE A 35 15.55 21.57 22.34
CA ILE A 35 15.40 22.06 20.97
C ILE A 35 15.66 20.95 19.96
N GLN A 36 16.74 20.17 20.14
CA GLN A 36 17.04 19.03 19.29
C GLN A 36 15.91 18.00 19.32
N ARG A 37 15.45 17.63 20.52
CA ARG A 37 14.37 16.66 20.66
C ARG A 37 13.06 17.16 20.05
N ASN A 38 12.76 18.45 20.18
CA ASN A 38 11.59 19.06 19.55
C ASN A 38 11.66 18.99 18.01
N ARG A 39 12.85 19.22 17.43
CA ARG A 39 13.07 19.07 15.98
C ARG A 39 12.86 17.63 15.52
N GLU A 40 13.40 16.65 16.25
CA GLU A 40 13.21 15.23 15.95
C GLU A 40 11.74 14.81 16.02
N LEU A 41 11.02 15.24 17.06
CA LEU A 41 9.59 14.95 17.22
C LEU A 41 8.75 15.57 16.11
N LYS A 42 9.06 16.82 15.70
CA LYS A 42 8.41 17.46 14.56
C LYS A 42 8.66 16.71 13.25
N ALA A 43 9.87 16.20 13.03
CA ALA A 43 10.19 15.40 11.86
C ALA A 43 9.40 14.08 11.85
N LYS A 44 9.35 13.36 12.98
CA LYS A 44 8.57 12.12 13.12
C LYS A 44 7.07 12.34 12.90
N LEU A 45 6.52 13.43 13.44
CA LEU A 45 5.10 13.76 13.24
C LEU A 45 4.77 14.00 11.76
N ARG A 46 5.63 14.72 11.03
CA ARG A 46 5.44 14.95 9.58
C ARG A 46 5.47 13.64 8.79
N LEU A 47 6.39 12.74 9.12
CA LEU A 47 6.46 11.41 8.49
C LEU A 47 5.20 10.59 8.77
N GLN A 48 4.70 10.59 10.02
CA GLN A 48 3.46 9.90 10.36
C GLN A 48 2.24 10.46 9.61
N LEU A 49 2.16 11.78 9.45
CA LEU A 49 1.07 12.39 8.68
C LEU A 49 1.11 11.99 7.20
N SER A 50 2.30 11.96 6.59
CA SER A 50 2.48 11.49 5.20
C SER A 50 2.06 10.03 5.04
N LEU A 51 2.53 9.16 5.93
CA LEU A 51 2.19 7.74 5.91
C LEU A 51 0.68 7.52 6.08
N LYS A 52 0.04 8.31 6.96
CA LYS A 52 -1.41 8.25 7.15
C LYS A 52 -2.16 8.63 5.88
N SER A 53 -1.75 9.70 5.18
CA SER A 53 -2.39 10.08 3.92
C SER A 53 -2.23 9.01 2.83
N GLU A 54 -1.04 8.41 2.70
CA GLU A 54 -0.79 7.33 1.74
C GLU A 54 -1.63 6.08 2.06
N LEU A 55 -1.80 5.76 3.34
CA LEU A 55 -2.64 4.64 3.76
C LEU A 55 -4.11 4.90 3.42
N THR A 56 -4.63 6.10 3.73
CA THR A 56 -6.00 6.49 3.40
C THR A 56 -6.27 6.39 1.89
N GLU A 57 -5.30 6.80 1.05
CA GLU A 57 -5.42 6.69 -0.40
C GLU A 57 -5.50 5.22 -0.84
N LYS A 58 -4.62 4.36 -0.31
CA LYS A 58 -4.67 2.91 -0.60
C LYS A 58 -5.96 2.26 -0.16
N GLU A 59 -6.50 2.63 1.01
CA GLU A 59 -7.79 2.14 1.51
C GLU A 59 -8.95 2.54 0.59
N LEU A 60 -8.94 3.77 0.08
CA LEU A 60 -9.94 4.25 -0.87
C LEU A 60 -9.87 3.46 -2.19
N LEU A 61 -8.66 3.29 -2.74
CA LEU A 61 -8.45 2.53 -3.98
C LEU A 61 -8.90 1.07 -3.84
N LEU A 62 -8.57 0.43 -2.71
CA LEU A 62 -9.04 -0.93 -2.42
C LEU A 62 -10.58 -0.99 -2.33
N THR A 63 -11.21 -0.01 -1.70
CA THR A 63 -12.68 0.08 -1.60
C THR A 63 -13.31 0.12 -3.00
N VAL A 64 -12.78 0.95 -3.90
CA VAL A 64 -13.25 1.04 -5.29
C VAL A 64 -13.08 -0.29 -6.03
N GLY A 65 -11.95 -0.98 -5.84
CA GLY A 65 -11.71 -2.31 -6.40
C GLY A 65 -12.72 -3.36 -5.91
N LEU A 66 -13.01 -3.37 -4.61
CA LEU A 66 -13.98 -4.27 -3.98
C LEU A 66 -15.42 -4.00 -4.43
N GLU A 67 -15.81 -2.73 -4.54
CA GLU A 67 -17.10 -2.33 -5.11
C GLU A 67 -17.23 -2.78 -6.56
N SER A 68 -16.17 -2.63 -7.35
CA SER A 68 -16.14 -3.06 -8.75
C SER A 68 -16.33 -4.57 -8.88
N LEU A 69 -15.68 -5.35 -8.01
CA LEU A 69 -15.85 -6.79 -7.95
C LEU A 69 -17.28 -7.18 -7.54
N LEU A 70 -17.86 -6.49 -6.56
CA LEU A 70 -19.24 -6.73 -6.11
C LEU A 70 -20.25 -6.47 -7.23
N LEU A 71 -20.11 -5.35 -7.94
CA LEU A 71 -20.98 -5.01 -9.08
C LEU A 71 -20.88 -6.06 -10.18
N LEU A 72 -19.67 -6.51 -10.47
CA LEU A 72 -19.42 -7.56 -11.46
C LEU A 72 -20.07 -8.89 -11.06
N LYS A 73 -20.02 -9.27 -9.78
CA LYS A 73 -20.76 -10.43 -9.24
C LYS A 73 -22.28 -10.26 -9.25
N LYS A 74 -22.78 -9.02 -9.27
CA LYS A 74 -24.20 -8.68 -9.45
C LYS A 74 -24.59 -8.51 -10.93
N HIS A 75 -23.76 -8.98 -11.86
CA HIS A 75 -23.96 -8.90 -13.30
C HIS A 75 -24.11 -7.46 -13.85
N ARG A 76 -23.50 -6.48 -13.17
CA ARG A 76 -23.44 -5.08 -13.61
C ARG A 76 -22.03 -4.82 -14.15
N TYR A 77 -21.89 -4.48 -15.43
CA TYR A 77 -20.60 -4.47 -16.11
C TYR A 77 -20.15 -3.08 -16.62
N ASN A 78 -21.04 -2.09 -16.60
CA ASN A 78 -20.81 -0.80 -17.24
C ASN A 78 -19.87 0.14 -16.45
N HIS A 79 -19.32 -0.29 -15.31
CA HIS A 79 -18.47 0.51 -14.44
C HIS A 79 -16.97 0.39 -14.75
N ILE A 80 -16.51 -0.71 -15.36
CA ILE A 80 -15.09 -0.93 -15.68
C ILE A 80 -14.85 -0.43 -17.10
N LYS A 81 -14.17 0.71 -17.25
CA LYS A 81 -14.00 1.35 -18.57
C LYS A 81 -12.54 1.58 -18.93
N LYS A 82 -11.72 1.95 -17.97
CA LYS A 82 -10.31 2.31 -18.18
C LYS A 82 -9.38 1.27 -17.60
N GLU A 83 -8.10 1.33 -17.97
CA GLU A 83 -7.11 0.37 -17.47
C GLU A 83 -6.91 0.49 -15.96
N GLU A 84 -7.07 1.70 -15.40
CA GLU A 84 -6.96 1.92 -13.96
C GLU A 84 -8.05 1.17 -13.18
N ASP A 85 -9.28 1.12 -13.70
CA ASP A 85 -10.38 0.37 -13.09
C ASP A 85 -10.05 -1.13 -13.04
N TRP A 86 -9.37 -1.64 -14.07
CA TRP A 86 -8.92 -3.03 -14.13
C TRP A 86 -7.85 -3.33 -13.09
N LEU A 87 -6.88 -2.43 -12.89
CA LEU A 87 -5.84 -2.59 -11.88
C LEU A 87 -6.44 -2.70 -10.48
N LEU A 88 -7.37 -1.81 -10.14
CA LEU A 88 -8.08 -1.85 -8.85
C LEU A 88 -8.89 -3.14 -8.67
N LEU A 89 -9.53 -3.61 -9.74
CA LEU A 89 -10.24 -4.89 -9.72
C LEU A 89 -9.27 -6.07 -9.51
N TYR A 90 -8.11 -6.07 -10.16
CA TYR A 90 -7.11 -7.13 -9.98
C TYR A 90 -6.63 -7.20 -8.54
N ASP A 91 -6.32 -6.05 -7.93
CA ASP A 91 -5.89 -5.98 -6.53
C ASP A 91 -6.96 -6.55 -5.60
N ALA A 92 -8.22 -6.15 -5.80
CA ALA A 92 -9.35 -6.68 -5.02
C ALA A 92 -9.53 -8.19 -5.20
N ILE A 93 -9.36 -8.71 -6.42
CA ILE A 93 -9.44 -10.15 -6.70
C ILE A 93 -8.29 -10.90 -6.02
N ASN A 94 -7.05 -10.40 -6.15
CA ASN A 94 -5.87 -11.02 -5.57
C ASN A 94 -5.98 -11.11 -4.04
N ILE A 95 -6.51 -10.06 -3.40
CA ILE A 95 -6.73 -10.01 -1.95
C ILE A 95 -7.81 -11.03 -1.52
N LEU A 96 -8.93 -11.14 -2.24
CA LEU A 96 -10.06 -11.96 -1.81
C LEU A 96 -10.00 -13.42 -2.23
N TYR A 97 -9.47 -13.71 -3.42
CA TYR A 97 -9.46 -15.06 -4.00
C TYR A 97 -8.08 -15.72 -3.89
N GLY A 98 -7.01 -14.93 -3.79
CA GLY A 98 -5.63 -15.37 -3.87
C GLY A 98 -4.94 -14.77 -5.08
N ASP A 99 -3.64 -14.52 -4.97
CA ASP A 99 -2.88 -13.75 -5.95
C ASP A 99 -2.46 -14.60 -7.15
N ILE A 100 -2.80 -14.14 -8.36
CA ILE A 100 -2.42 -14.76 -9.64
C ILE A 100 -1.52 -13.85 -10.49
N SER A 101 -1.07 -12.71 -9.95
CA SER A 101 -0.25 -11.71 -10.65
C SER A 101 1.04 -12.31 -11.23
N HIS A 102 1.69 -13.19 -10.47
CA HIS A 102 2.89 -13.91 -10.90
C HIS A 102 2.63 -14.83 -12.11
N ILE A 103 1.43 -15.42 -12.21
CA ILE A 103 1.05 -16.27 -13.36
C ILE A 103 0.87 -15.39 -14.59
N VAL A 104 0.12 -14.30 -14.47
CA VAL A 104 -0.24 -13.48 -15.64
C VAL A 104 0.91 -12.61 -16.14
N SER A 105 1.90 -12.29 -15.29
CA SER A 105 3.10 -11.53 -15.66
C SER A 105 4.18 -12.37 -16.36
N SER A 106 4.29 -13.67 -16.06
CA SER A 106 5.45 -14.48 -16.47
C SER A 106 5.41 -14.98 -17.91
N PHE A 107 4.25 -14.98 -18.58
CA PHE A 107 4.05 -15.71 -19.85
C PHE A 107 3.70 -14.82 -21.06
N GLY A 108 4.04 -13.52 -21.00
CA GLY A 108 3.82 -12.60 -22.12
C GLY A 108 2.34 -12.50 -22.54
N LEU A 109 1.43 -12.50 -21.56
CA LEU A 109 0.02 -12.27 -21.82
C LEU A 109 -0.22 -10.80 -22.20
N THR A 110 -1.08 -10.57 -23.19
CA THR A 110 -1.57 -9.23 -23.53
C THR A 110 -2.54 -8.72 -22.47
N SER A 111 -2.77 -7.41 -22.35
CA SER A 111 -3.74 -6.84 -21.39
C SER A 111 -5.13 -7.51 -21.49
N GLN A 112 -5.61 -7.81 -22.71
CA GLN A 112 -6.88 -8.52 -22.89
C GLN A 112 -6.85 -9.97 -22.38
N GLU A 113 -5.74 -10.68 -22.57
CA GLU A 113 -5.58 -12.03 -22.03
C GLU A 113 -5.50 -12.02 -20.50
N VAL A 114 -4.83 -11.02 -19.91
CA VAL A 114 -4.81 -10.82 -18.45
C VAL A 114 -6.23 -10.61 -17.91
N LYS A 115 -7.03 -9.75 -18.55
CA LYS A 115 -8.45 -9.54 -18.19
C LYS A 115 -9.23 -10.85 -18.20
N VAL A 116 -9.08 -11.65 -19.27
CA VAL A 116 -9.72 -12.96 -19.41
C VAL A 116 -9.25 -13.94 -18.33
N CYS A 117 -7.98 -13.94 -17.94
CA CYS A 117 -7.46 -14.75 -16.84
C CYS A 117 -8.16 -14.40 -15.52
N TYR A 118 -8.16 -13.13 -15.12
CA TYR A 118 -8.80 -12.68 -13.87
C TYR A 118 -10.29 -12.98 -13.85
N LEU A 119 -11.02 -12.70 -14.93
CA LEU A 119 -12.45 -13.00 -15.01
C LEU A 119 -12.73 -14.51 -14.95
N THR A 120 -11.87 -15.33 -15.59
CA THR A 120 -11.98 -16.80 -15.54
C THR A 120 -11.67 -17.34 -14.15
N TYR A 121 -10.68 -16.77 -13.48
CA TYR A 121 -10.27 -17.16 -12.13
C TYR A 121 -11.40 -17.00 -11.13
N ILE A 122 -12.12 -15.86 -11.17
CA ILE A 122 -13.28 -15.62 -10.31
C ILE A 122 -14.58 -16.25 -10.84
N GLY A 123 -14.52 -17.09 -11.86
CA GLY A 123 -15.66 -17.89 -12.34
C GLY A 123 -16.69 -17.15 -13.20
N ILE A 124 -16.33 -16.04 -13.85
CA ILE A 124 -17.23 -15.35 -14.79
C ILE A 124 -17.34 -16.15 -16.08
N THR A 125 -18.57 -16.36 -16.55
CA THR A 125 -18.84 -17.19 -17.73
C THR A 125 -18.37 -16.50 -19.01
N ILE A 126 -18.16 -17.27 -20.08
CA ILE A 126 -17.68 -16.73 -21.37
C ILE A 126 -18.63 -15.66 -21.94
N SER A 127 -19.94 -15.84 -21.78
CA SER A 127 -20.95 -14.88 -22.24
C SER A 127 -20.91 -13.57 -21.45
N GLU A 128 -20.60 -13.64 -20.15
CA GLU A 128 -20.45 -12.45 -19.31
C GLU A 128 -19.12 -11.75 -19.56
N GLN A 129 -18.03 -12.50 -19.73
CA GLN A 129 -16.72 -11.94 -20.11
C GLN A 129 -16.83 -11.10 -21.39
N ALA A 130 -17.58 -11.61 -22.39
CA ALA A 130 -17.88 -10.90 -23.62
C ALA A 130 -18.61 -9.56 -23.39
N LYS A 131 -19.56 -9.52 -22.44
CA LYS A 131 -20.28 -8.29 -22.06
C LYS A 131 -19.36 -7.30 -21.34
N VAL A 132 -18.54 -7.78 -20.40
CA VAL A 132 -17.59 -6.94 -19.65
C VAL A 132 -16.56 -6.31 -20.57
N LEU A 133 -16.03 -7.08 -21.52
CA LEU A 133 -14.97 -6.63 -22.43
C LEU A 133 -15.50 -6.00 -23.73
N ILE A 134 -16.81 -5.97 -23.93
CA ILE A 134 -17.48 -5.42 -25.12
C ILE A 134 -16.92 -6.03 -26.40
N ILE A 135 -16.86 -7.37 -26.43
CA ILE A 135 -16.35 -8.16 -27.56
C ILE A 135 -17.18 -9.43 -27.74
N GLU A 136 -16.98 -10.12 -28.86
CA GLU A 136 -17.69 -11.36 -29.16
C GLU A 136 -17.25 -12.53 -28.27
N THR A 137 -18.18 -13.44 -27.98
CA THR A 137 -17.93 -14.67 -27.21
C THR A 137 -16.90 -15.59 -27.87
N ASN A 138 -16.87 -15.64 -29.21
CA ASN A 138 -15.86 -16.39 -29.95
C ASN A 138 -14.45 -15.81 -29.78
N THR A 139 -14.32 -14.50 -29.63
CA THR A 139 -13.06 -13.83 -29.33
C THR A 139 -12.56 -14.22 -27.93
N ILE A 140 -13.45 -14.32 -26.94
CA ILE A 140 -13.10 -14.85 -25.60
C ILE A 140 -12.59 -16.29 -25.68
N LYS A 141 -13.25 -17.17 -26.44
CA LYS A 141 -12.79 -18.56 -26.65
C LYS A 141 -11.38 -18.60 -27.25
N ARG A 142 -11.12 -17.76 -28.26
CA ARG A 142 -9.78 -17.62 -28.87
C ARG A 142 -8.75 -17.12 -27.86
N TYR A 143 -9.07 -16.15 -27.01
CA TYR A 143 -8.18 -15.71 -25.93
C TYR A 143 -7.86 -16.85 -24.95
N LYS A 144 -8.86 -17.60 -24.49
CA LYS A 144 -8.64 -18.75 -23.58
C LYS A 144 -7.73 -19.80 -24.19
N ASN A 145 -7.90 -20.13 -25.47
CA ASN A 145 -7.02 -21.08 -26.16
C ASN A 145 -5.59 -20.55 -26.27
N ARG A 146 -5.40 -19.27 -26.62
CA ARG A 146 -4.07 -18.65 -26.64
C ARG A 146 -3.41 -18.64 -25.27
N ILE A 147 -4.15 -18.32 -24.22
CA ILE A 147 -3.67 -18.37 -22.84
C ILE A 147 -3.22 -19.79 -22.49
N LYS A 148 -4.05 -20.81 -22.74
CA LYS A 148 -3.69 -22.22 -22.50
C LYS A 148 -2.40 -22.59 -23.23
N ASN A 149 -2.25 -22.20 -24.49
CA ASN A 149 -1.04 -22.47 -25.27
C ASN A 149 0.20 -21.79 -24.69
N LYS A 150 0.08 -20.51 -24.28
CA LYS A 150 1.18 -19.76 -23.65
C LYS A 150 1.58 -20.35 -22.29
N LEU A 151 0.61 -20.81 -21.52
CA LEU A 151 0.81 -21.50 -20.24
C LEU A 151 1.20 -22.99 -20.42
N LYS A 152 1.27 -23.48 -21.67
CA LYS A 152 1.57 -24.89 -22.01
C LYS A 152 0.67 -25.89 -21.29
N LEU A 153 -0.62 -25.56 -21.16
CA LEU A 153 -1.61 -26.42 -20.51
C LEU A 153 -2.10 -27.49 -21.49
N GLY A 154 -2.22 -28.72 -21.00
CA GLY A 154 -2.86 -29.81 -21.75
C GLY A 154 -4.32 -29.51 -22.08
N GLU A 155 -4.86 -30.17 -23.12
CA GLU A 155 -6.24 -29.95 -23.58
C GLU A 155 -7.28 -30.19 -22.48
N GLU A 156 -7.07 -31.22 -21.66
CA GLU A 156 -7.95 -31.59 -20.54
C GLU A 156 -7.92 -30.60 -19.36
N ILE A 157 -6.86 -29.79 -19.24
CA ILE A 157 -6.71 -28.89 -18.10
C ILE A 157 -7.57 -27.65 -18.31
N LEU A 158 -8.52 -27.44 -17.40
CA LEU A 158 -9.31 -26.21 -17.35
C LEU A 158 -8.46 -25.06 -16.83
N LEU A 159 -8.49 -23.93 -17.55
CA LEU A 159 -7.76 -22.72 -17.16
C LEU A 159 -8.14 -22.23 -15.75
N SER A 160 -9.43 -22.30 -15.39
CA SER A 160 -9.89 -21.93 -14.04
C SER A 160 -9.27 -22.80 -12.95
N VAL A 161 -9.16 -24.11 -13.18
CA VAL A 161 -8.54 -25.05 -12.22
C VAL A 161 -7.06 -24.74 -12.07
N TYR A 162 -6.35 -24.55 -13.19
CA TYR A 162 -4.94 -24.18 -13.17
C TYR A 162 -4.68 -22.90 -12.37
N LEU A 163 -5.46 -21.84 -12.61
CA LEU A 163 -5.32 -20.57 -11.88
C LEU A 163 -5.59 -20.73 -10.38
N ASN A 164 -6.60 -21.51 -10.00
CA ASN A 164 -6.92 -21.76 -8.58
C ASN A 164 -5.86 -22.60 -7.84
N LEU A 165 -5.24 -23.56 -8.52
CA LEU A 165 -4.20 -24.40 -7.91
C LEU A 165 -2.87 -23.64 -7.72
N ASN A 166 -2.59 -22.69 -8.61
CA ASN A 166 -1.35 -21.93 -8.60
C ASN A 166 -1.50 -20.53 -7.97
N SER A 167 -2.68 -20.17 -7.46
CA SER A 167 -2.86 -18.90 -6.75
C SER A 167 -2.07 -18.88 -5.44
N THR A 168 -1.34 -17.81 -5.18
CA THR A 168 -0.69 -17.57 -3.89
C THR A 168 -1.73 -17.07 -2.90
N LYS A 169 -2.19 -17.94 -2.00
CA LYS A 169 -3.08 -17.54 -0.92
C LYS A 169 -2.28 -16.82 0.15
N ILE A 170 -2.79 -15.68 0.61
CA ILE A 170 -2.26 -15.03 1.80
C ILE A 170 -2.55 -15.97 2.97
N ASN A 171 -1.58 -16.81 3.33
CA ASN A 171 -1.65 -17.60 4.55
C ASN A 171 -1.73 -16.62 5.71
N LYS A 172 -2.89 -16.58 6.37
CA LYS A 172 -3.01 -16.00 7.71
C LYS A 172 -2.26 -16.94 8.64
N ASN A 173 -0.99 -16.62 8.92
CA ASN A 173 -0.34 -17.08 10.15
C ASN A 173 -0.96 -16.35 11.34
#